data_AF-A0A512UA08-F1
#
_entry.id   AF-A0A512UA08-F1
#
_cell.length_a   1.000
_cell.length_b   1.000
_cell.length_c   1.000
_cell.angle_alpha   90.00
_cell.angle_beta   90.00
_cell.angle_gamma   90.00
#
_symmetry.space_group_name_H-M   'P 1'
#
loop_
_entity.id
_entity.type
_entity.pdbx_description
1 polymer ?
#
loop_
_entity_poly.entity_id
_entity_poly.type
_entity_poly.pdbx_seq_one_letter_code
_entity_poly.pdbx_strand_id
1 'polypeptide(L)'
;MKRSLLLFTAYLSSTTASMLAQPKDENSQPGPRVISSKYSSIPSEGNIDNKFGHTSIPPTDSLGGINDSIRKKQPSKETFVGRFVQHLQSLVSTTGLDVSRFETQSESLSSQLSVINHWRKKASRPQKFNDNFRFANKMFHAMKNSAKYSKLYTLSDTGNILVRNLINLNVVLFGFFDSRGLPDPYIYAYKNSVTRLNTTLQVWQNIFEDLEAVPGDMRLVFETTLAEAKKTLSILAGHI
;
A
#
# COMPACT_ATOMS: atom_id res chain seq x y z
N MET A 1 35.74 -0.86 10.98
CA MET A 1 34.27 -0.66 10.91
C MET A 1 33.80 0.76 10.57
N LYS A 2 34.45 1.87 10.94
CA LYS A 2 33.92 3.25 10.70
C LYS A 2 33.74 3.68 9.23
N ARG A 3 34.45 3.08 8.27
CA ARG A 3 34.32 3.42 6.83
C ARG A 3 33.06 2.86 6.15
N SER A 4 32.49 1.77 6.66
CA SER A 4 31.26 1.18 6.10
C SER A 4 30.01 2.01 6.43
N LEU A 5 29.99 2.65 7.60
CA LEU A 5 28.86 3.48 8.06
C LEU A 5 28.69 4.78 7.23
N LEU A 6 29.79 5.37 6.73
CA LEU A 6 29.76 6.59 5.93
C LEU A 6 29.24 6.37 4.49
N LEU A 7 29.44 5.18 3.92
CA LEU A 7 28.85 4.83 2.62
C LEU A 7 27.35 4.57 2.75
N PHE A 8 26.89 4.07 3.90
CA PHE A 8 25.50 3.75 4.16
C PHE A 8 24.59 4.99 4.24
N THR A 9 25.05 6.08 4.86
CA THR A 9 24.30 7.34 4.89
C THR A 9 24.30 8.04 3.54
N ALA A 10 25.39 7.99 2.78
CA ALA A 10 25.45 8.55 1.43
C ALA A 10 24.50 7.83 0.45
N TYR A 11 24.35 6.51 0.56
CA TYR A 11 23.45 5.74 -0.30
C TYR A 11 21.97 6.01 0.01
N LEU A 12 21.59 6.07 1.29
CA LEU A 12 20.23 6.44 1.71
C LEU A 12 19.88 7.90 1.37
N SER A 13 20.86 8.82 1.45
CA SER A 13 20.68 10.23 1.07
C SER A 13 20.61 10.43 -0.45
N SER A 14 21.35 9.64 -1.23
CA SER A 14 21.24 9.61 -2.70
C SER A 14 19.86 9.11 -3.16
N THR A 15 19.22 8.25 -2.34
CA THR A 15 17.88 7.70 -2.60
C THR A 15 16.78 8.78 -2.54
N THR A 16 16.96 9.87 -1.80
CA THR A 16 16.01 10.99 -1.75
C THR A 16 16.33 12.11 -2.75
N ALA A 17 17.61 12.37 -3.02
CA ALA A 17 18.02 13.46 -3.91
C ALA A 17 17.66 13.21 -5.39
N SER A 18 17.74 11.97 -5.89
CA SER A 18 17.52 11.68 -7.31
C SER A 18 16.04 11.58 -7.73
N MET A 19 15.09 11.59 -6.78
CA MET A 19 13.64 11.59 -7.06
C MET A 19 13.01 13.00 -7.03
N LEU A 20 13.72 14.00 -6.49
CA LEU A 20 13.29 15.39 -6.43
C LEU A 20 13.92 16.29 -7.51
N ALA A 21 14.86 15.77 -8.29
CA ALA A 21 15.36 16.44 -9.48
C ALA A 21 14.45 16.11 -10.69
N GLN A 22 13.30 16.78 -10.78
CA GLN A 22 12.69 16.98 -12.09
C GLN A 22 13.63 17.88 -12.90
N PRO A 23 13.94 17.56 -14.18
CA PRO A 23 14.50 18.55 -15.07
C PRO A 23 13.52 19.73 -15.12
N LYS A 24 13.97 20.91 -14.69
CA LYS A 24 13.26 22.15 -14.93
C LYS A 24 13.30 22.39 -16.44
N ASP A 25 12.24 21.98 -17.14
CA ASP A 25 11.95 22.55 -18.45
C ASP A 25 11.51 24.00 -18.21
N GLU A 26 12.48 24.89 -18.37
CA GLU A 26 12.36 26.33 -18.24
C GLU A 26 11.66 26.91 -19.48
N ASN A 27 10.40 26.53 -19.75
CA ASN A 27 9.48 27.32 -20.59
C ASN A 27 8.02 26.83 -20.62
N SER A 28 7.31 26.80 -19.49
CA SER A 28 5.85 26.70 -19.51
C SER A 28 5.22 27.40 -18.30
N GLN A 29 4.46 28.46 -18.58
CA GLN A 29 3.66 29.19 -17.60
C GLN A 29 2.70 28.25 -16.83
N PRO A 30 2.55 28.39 -15.51
CA PRO A 30 1.61 27.59 -14.74
C PRO A 30 0.20 28.20 -14.81
N GLY A 31 -0.70 27.53 -15.54
CA GLY A 31 -2.13 27.70 -15.34
C GLY A 31 -2.59 27.00 -14.04
N PRO A 32 -3.57 27.53 -13.30
CA PRO A 32 -4.02 26.95 -12.04
C PRO A 32 -4.74 25.61 -12.29
N ARG A 33 -4.11 24.49 -11.93
CA ARG A 33 -4.81 23.21 -11.79
C ARG A 33 -5.43 23.10 -10.40
N VAL A 34 -6.72 23.36 -10.34
CA VAL A 34 -7.59 23.00 -9.22
C VAL A 34 -7.68 21.48 -9.16
N ILE A 35 -6.97 20.85 -8.21
CA ILE A 35 -7.20 19.45 -7.84
C ILE A 35 -8.42 19.45 -6.92
N SER A 36 -9.57 19.08 -7.48
CA SER A 36 -10.81 18.89 -6.74
C SER A 36 -10.69 17.67 -5.83
N SER A 37 -10.31 17.91 -4.57
CA SER A 37 -10.53 16.99 -3.46
C SER A 37 -12.02 17.00 -3.11
N LYS A 38 -12.82 16.20 -3.82
CA LYS A 38 -14.12 15.74 -3.33
C LYS A 38 -13.98 14.27 -2.97
N TYR A 39 -14.68 13.85 -1.92
CA TYR A 39 -14.69 12.53 -1.27
C TYR A 39 -13.72 12.35 -0.10
N SER A 40 -14.14 12.77 1.09
CA SER A 40 -14.34 11.86 2.23
C SER A 40 -14.90 12.61 3.43
N SER A 41 -16.21 12.82 3.44
CA SER A 41 -16.97 13.04 4.67
C SER A 41 -17.74 11.75 4.94
N ILE A 42 -17.31 11.00 5.95
CA ILE A 42 -18.12 9.94 6.56
C ILE A 42 -19.12 10.67 7.48
N PRO A 43 -20.44 10.44 7.38
CA PRO A 43 -21.38 11.05 8.30
C PRO A 43 -21.22 10.41 9.69
N SER A 44 -20.93 11.24 10.68
CA SER A 44 -21.16 10.93 12.09
C SER A 44 -22.68 10.87 12.31
N GLU A 45 -23.15 9.80 12.96
CA GLU A 45 -24.54 9.63 13.35
C GLU A 45 -25.00 10.82 14.21
N GLY A 46 -25.88 11.64 13.64
CA GLY A 46 -26.55 12.74 14.30
C GLY A 46 -28.00 12.37 14.60
N ASN A 47 -28.32 12.45 15.90
CA ASN A 47 -29.65 12.35 16.50
C ASN A 47 -30.60 13.37 15.84
N ILE A 48 -31.78 12.94 15.35
CA ILE A 48 -32.78 13.84 14.78
C ILE A 48 -34.00 13.89 15.70
N ASP A 49 -34.14 15.04 16.35
CA ASP A 49 -35.33 15.49 17.05
C ASP A 49 -36.49 15.69 16.07
N ASN A 50 -37.65 15.21 16.50
CA ASN A 50 -38.89 15.16 15.76
C ASN A 50 -39.69 16.45 16.04
N LYS A 51 -39.75 17.40 15.09
CA LYS A 51 -40.72 18.50 15.12
C LYS A 51 -40.88 19.17 13.75
N PHE A 52 -42.08 19.73 13.55
CA PHE A 52 -42.62 20.42 12.36
C PHE A 52 -43.18 19.47 11.31
N GLY A 53 -44.39 19.63 10.78
CA GLY A 53 -45.32 20.75 10.79
C GLY A 53 -46.11 20.63 9.49
N HIS A 54 -47.43 20.45 9.58
CA HIS A 54 -48.30 20.21 8.43
C HIS A 54 -48.26 21.39 7.45
N THR A 55 -47.72 21.17 6.26
CA THR A 55 -47.86 22.09 5.13
C THR A 55 -48.53 21.35 3.99
N SER A 56 -49.73 21.82 3.63
CA SER A 56 -50.58 21.25 2.58
C SER A 56 -49.97 21.47 1.20
N ILE A 57 -49.87 20.39 0.41
CA ILE A 57 -49.35 20.37 -0.96
C ILE A 57 -50.54 20.44 -1.94
N PRO A 58 -50.47 21.23 -3.03
CA PRO A 58 -51.49 21.27 -4.07
C PRO A 58 -51.39 20.09 -5.04
N PRO A 59 -52.51 19.68 -5.68
CA PRO A 59 -52.54 18.56 -6.60
C PRO A 59 -51.89 18.96 -7.93
N THR A 60 -50.79 18.27 -8.28
CA THR A 60 -50.13 18.38 -9.59
C THR A 60 -50.39 17.10 -10.37
N ASP A 61 -51.47 17.12 -11.15
CA ASP A 61 -51.71 16.16 -12.23
C ASP A 61 -50.83 16.53 -13.42
N SER A 62 -49.70 15.85 -13.57
CA SER A 62 -48.96 15.60 -14.82
C SER A 62 -47.47 15.46 -14.53
N LEU A 63 -46.94 14.24 -14.66
CA LEU A 63 -45.62 13.91 -15.23
C LEU A 63 -45.41 12.40 -15.08
N GLY A 64 -45.95 11.66 -16.04
CA GLY A 64 -45.53 10.28 -16.28
C GLY A 64 -44.11 10.27 -16.86
N GLY A 65 -43.25 9.42 -16.30
CA GLY A 65 -42.12 8.86 -17.07
C GLY A 65 -40.70 9.32 -16.75
N ILE A 66 -40.31 9.48 -15.48
CA ILE A 66 -38.86 9.49 -15.11
C ILE A 66 -38.67 8.85 -13.73
N ASN A 67 -38.94 7.55 -13.55
CA ASN A 67 -38.72 6.91 -12.25
C ASN A 67 -38.00 5.55 -12.27
N ASP A 68 -37.34 5.19 -13.38
CA ASP A 68 -36.63 3.90 -13.52
C ASP A 68 -35.09 4.00 -13.61
N SER A 69 -34.52 5.22 -13.64
CA SER A 69 -33.12 5.40 -14.06
C SER A 69 -32.08 5.52 -12.94
N ILE A 70 -32.44 5.35 -11.67
CA ILE A 70 -31.47 5.42 -10.54
C ILE A 70 -31.51 4.17 -9.66
N ARG A 71 -31.54 2.99 -10.29
CA ARG A 71 -31.15 1.76 -9.58
C ARG A 71 -29.64 1.80 -9.37
N LYS A 72 -29.19 2.36 -8.23
CA LYS A 72 -27.76 2.43 -7.84
C LYS A 72 -27.17 1.01 -7.97
N LYS A 73 -26.41 0.79 -9.05
CA LYS A 73 -25.74 -0.49 -9.31
C LYS A 73 -24.76 -0.73 -8.17
N GLN A 74 -25.12 -1.64 -7.27
CA GLN A 74 -24.25 -2.03 -6.16
C GLN A 74 -22.89 -2.44 -6.75
N PRO A 75 -21.77 -1.94 -6.21
CA PRO A 75 -20.46 -2.29 -6.71
C PRO A 75 -20.27 -3.81 -6.62
N SER A 76 -19.66 -4.41 -7.65
CA SER A 76 -19.34 -5.83 -7.60
C SER A 76 -18.39 -6.11 -6.44
N LYS A 77 -18.44 -7.32 -5.88
CA LYS A 77 -17.57 -7.71 -4.78
C LYS A 77 -16.10 -7.68 -5.20
N GLU A 78 -15.81 -7.92 -6.48
CA GLU A 78 -14.49 -7.80 -7.10
C GLU A 78 -14.01 -6.35 -7.09
N THR A 79 -14.90 -5.40 -7.35
CA THR A 79 -14.60 -3.96 -7.24
C THR A 79 -14.25 -3.58 -5.80
N PHE A 80 -14.92 -4.18 -4.82
CA PHE A 80 -14.63 -3.93 -3.41
C PHE A 80 -13.21 -4.40 -3.02
N VAL A 81 -12.79 -5.60 -3.45
CA VAL A 81 -11.42 -6.08 -3.19
C VAL A 81 -10.39 -5.19 -3.86
N GLY A 82 -10.63 -4.78 -5.11
CA GLY A 82 -9.73 -3.88 -5.82
C GLY A 82 -9.55 -2.54 -5.10
N ARG A 83 -10.65 -1.94 -4.62
CA ARG A 83 -10.60 -0.70 -3.80
C ARG A 83 -9.85 -0.90 -2.48
N PHE A 84 -10.04 -2.04 -1.83
CA PHE A 84 -9.30 -2.37 -0.61
C PHE A 84 -7.80 -2.45 -0.86
N VAL A 85 -7.37 -3.12 -1.95
CA VAL A 85 -5.95 -3.17 -2.35
C VAL A 85 -5.40 -1.77 -2.64
N GLN A 86 -6.15 -0.95 -3.38
CA GLN A 86 -5.75 0.45 -3.66
C GLN A 86 -5.62 1.27 -2.38
N HIS A 87 -6.51 1.07 -1.40
CA HIS A 87 -6.41 1.71 -0.09
C HIS A 87 -5.14 1.28 0.62
N LEU A 88 -4.83 -0.02 0.69
CA LEU A 88 -3.56 -0.50 1.23
C LEU A 88 -2.36 0.13 0.50
N GLN A 89 -2.36 0.14 -0.83
CA GLN A 89 -1.28 0.75 -1.62
C GLN A 89 -1.09 2.24 -1.32
N SER A 90 -2.17 2.98 -1.04
CA SER A 90 -2.09 4.40 -0.66
C SER A 90 -1.41 4.66 0.69
N LEU A 91 -1.18 3.62 1.50
CA LEU A 91 -0.44 3.68 2.76
C LEU A 91 1.06 3.38 2.56
N VAL A 92 1.46 3.00 1.34
CA VAL A 92 2.85 2.71 0.97
C VAL A 92 3.39 3.88 0.15
N SER A 93 4.52 4.43 0.60
CA SER A 93 5.30 5.39 -0.17
C SER A 93 6.48 4.69 -0.85
N THR A 94 7.27 5.45 -1.62
CA THR A 94 8.55 4.97 -2.16
C THR A 94 9.58 4.67 -1.06
N THR A 95 9.39 5.18 0.15
CA THR A 95 10.31 5.02 1.28
C THR A 95 9.89 3.94 2.27
N GLY A 96 8.63 3.46 2.22
CA GLY A 96 8.15 2.43 3.13
C GLY A 96 6.66 2.56 3.46
N LEU A 97 6.27 1.95 4.57
CA LEU A 97 4.93 2.06 5.14
C LEU A 97 4.79 3.36 5.93
N ASP A 98 3.70 4.11 5.71
CA ASP A 98 3.25 5.14 6.65
C ASP A 98 2.68 4.45 7.90
N VAL A 99 3.55 4.15 8.86
CA VAL A 99 3.21 3.39 10.07
C VAL A 99 2.12 4.09 10.88
N SER A 100 2.20 5.42 11.04
CA SER A 100 1.22 6.18 11.84
C SER A 100 -0.18 6.12 11.22
N ARG A 101 -0.28 6.36 9.91
CA ARG A 101 -1.56 6.30 9.20
C ARG A 101 -2.09 4.87 9.13
N PHE A 102 -1.23 3.87 8.94
CA PHE A 102 -1.63 2.47 8.94
C PHE A 102 -2.19 2.03 10.30
N GLU A 103 -1.50 2.36 11.40
CA GLU A 103 -1.94 1.98 12.75
C GLU A 103 -3.31 2.55 13.09
N THR A 104 -3.53 3.82 12.76
CA THR A 104 -4.82 4.51 12.94
C THR A 104 -5.97 3.85 12.16
N GLN A 105 -5.66 3.18 11.04
CA GLN A 105 -6.67 2.56 10.16
C GLN A 105 -6.74 1.03 10.29
N SER A 106 -5.83 0.42 11.04
CA SER A 106 -5.58 -1.02 11.03
C SER A 106 -6.79 -1.86 11.44
N GLU A 107 -7.57 -1.39 12.43
CA GLU A 107 -8.79 -2.05 12.89
C GLU A 107 -9.91 -2.02 11.84
N SER A 108 -10.10 -0.86 11.20
CA SER A 108 -11.06 -0.70 10.10
C SER A 108 -10.68 -1.59 8.91
N LEU A 109 -9.40 -1.61 8.53
CA LEU A 109 -8.88 -2.46 7.46
C LEU A 109 -9.07 -3.96 7.77
N SER A 110 -8.81 -4.37 9.03
CA SER A 110 -9.05 -5.74 9.49
C SER A 110 -10.53 -6.14 9.37
N SER A 111 -11.43 -5.22 9.71
CA SER A 111 -12.88 -5.42 9.59
C SER A 111 -13.30 -5.57 8.13
N GLN A 112 -12.80 -4.72 7.23
CA GLN A 112 -13.05 -4.83 5.79
C GLN A 112 -12.54 -6.15 5.22
N LEU A 113 -11.34 -6.58 5.58
CA LEU A 113 -10.76 -7.85 5.15
C LEU A 113 -11.60 -9.05 5.62
N SER A 114 -12.14 -8.97 6.85
CA SER A 114 -13.04 -9.99 7.41
C SER A 114 -14.35 -10.10 6.62
N VAL A 115 -14.93 -8.97 6.21
CA VAL A 115 -16.12 -8.94 5.33
C VAL A 115 -15.83 -9.60 3.97
N ILE A 116 -14.68 -9.28 3.35
CA ILE A 116 -14.27 -9.90 2.08
C ILE A 116 -14.10 -11.42 2.26
N ASN A 117 -13.45 -11.85 3.35
CA ASN A 117 -13.26 -13.27 3.67
C ASN A 117 -14.59 -14.00 3.87
N HIS A 118 -15.57 -13.37 4.52
CA HIS A 118 -16.91 -13.93 4.65
C HIS A 118 -17.58 -14.13 3.29
N TRP A 119 -17.48 -13.14 2.41
CA TRP A 119 -18.01 -13.25 1.05
C TRP A 119 -17.30 -14.29 0.19
N ARG A 120 -16.02 -14.56 0.48
CA ARG A 120 -15.25 -15.66 -0.13
C ARG A 120 -15.83 -17.01 0.29
N LYS A 121 -16.01 -17.22 1.59
CA LYS A 121 -16.50 -18.50 2.15
C LYS A 121 -17.91 -18.84 1.68
N LYS A 122 -18.78 -17.84 1.51
CA LYS A 122 -20.19 -18.04 1.16
C LYS A 122 -20.48 -18.30 -0.32
N ALA A 123 -19.53 -18.06 -1.21
CA ALA A 123 -19.81 -18.10 -2.64
C ALA A 123 -18.91 -19.13 -3.32
N SER A 124 -19.50 -19.95 -4.22
CA SER A 124 -18.74 -20.69 -5.23
C SER A 124 -18.18 -19.67 -6.21
N ARG A 125 -17.01 -19.11 -5.88
CA ARG A 125 -16.44 -17.97 -6.60
C ARG A 125 -15.48 -18.41 -7.70
N PRO A 126 -15.36 -17.60 -8.76
CA PRO A 126 -14.28 -17.75 -9.73
C PRO A 126 -12.91 -17.67 -9.04
N GLN A 127 -11.96 -18.47 -9.52
CA GLN A 127 -10.57 -18.50 -9.05
C GLN A 127 -9.95 -17.09 -8.89
N LYS A 128 -10.28 -16.19 -9.83
CA LYS A 128 -9.82 -14.79 -9.81
C LYS A 128 -10.17 -14.03 -8.53
N PHE A 129 -11.34 -14.23 -7.94
CA PHE A 129 -11.70 -13.56 -6.67
C PHE A 129 -10.83 -14.07 -5.51
N ASN A 130 -10.51 -15.36 -5.50
CA ASN A 130 -9.64 -15.96 -4.50
C ASN A 130 -8.21 -15.46 -4.61
N ASP A 131 -7.70 -15.28 -5.83
CA ASP A 131 -6.36 -14.75 -6.07
C ASP A 131 -6.24 -13.29 -5.60
N ASN A 132 -7.23 -12.44 -5.95
CA ASN A 132 -7.27 -11.05 -5.47
C ASN A 132 -7.36 -10.97 -3.94
N PHE A 133 -8.20 -11.81 -3.30
CA PHE A 133 -8.29 -11.87 -1.84
C PHE A 133 -6.96 -12.33 -1.22
N ARG A 134 -6.31 -13.34 -1.78
CA ARG A 134 -5.02 -13.85 -1.30
C ARG A 134 -3.96 -12.75 -1.34
N PHE A 135 -3.92 -11.98 -2.42
CA PHE A 135 -3.03 -10.83 -2.55
C PHE A 135 -3.33 -9.76 -1.50
N ALA A 136 -4.58 -9.31 -1.39
CA ALA A 136 -5.01 -8.32 -0.40
C ALA A 136 -4.67 -8.74 1.05
N ASN A 137 -4.94 -10.00 1.39
CA ASN A 137 -4.64 -10.56 2.70
C ASN A 137 -3.13 -10.57 2.96
N LYS A 138 -2.32 -11.01 1.98
CA LYS A 138 -0.85 -11.00 2.09
C LYS A 138 -0.32 -9.58 2.33
N MET A 139 -0.78 -8.61 1.56
CA MET A 139 -0.35 -7.21 1.68
C MET A 139 -0.70 -6.61 3.05
N PHE A 140 -1.94 -6.80 3.52
CA PHE A 140 -2.36 -6.33 4.84
C PHE A 140 -1.50 -6.91 5.98
N HIS A 141 -1.24 -8.22 5.95
CA HIS A 141 -0.41 -8.86 6.97
C HIS A 141 1.06 -8.42 6.91
N ALA A 142 1.61 -8.20 5.71
CA ALA A 142 2.95 -7.66 5.55
C ALA A 142 3.06 -6.26 6.17
N MET A 143 2.07 -5.39 5.95
CA MET A 143 2.01 -4.06 6.58
C MET A 143 1.90 -4.15 8.10
N LYS A 144 1.04 -5.03 8.62
CA LYS A 144 0.90 -5.25 10.06
C LYS A 144 2.20 -5.72 10.69
N ASN A 145 2.90 -6.64 10.03
CA ASN A 145 4.21 -7.09 10.47
C ASN A 145 5.23 -5.94 10.42
N SER A 146 5.25 -5.15 9.35
CA SER A 146 6.13 -3.99 9.20
C SER A 146 5.94 -2.94 10.28
N ALA A 147 4.69 -2.62 10.63
CA ALA A 147 4.37 -1.71 11.72
C ALA A 147 4.87 -2.26 13.07
N LYS A 148 4.63 -3.55 13.35
CA LYS A 148 5.12 -4.23 14.56
C LYS A 148 6.65 -4.21 14.64
N TYR A 149 7.34 -4.58 13.57
CA TYR A 149 8.80 -4.68 13.55
C TYR A 149 9.49 -3.33 13.56
N SER A 150 8.87 -2.28 13.03
CA SER A 150 9.37 -0.90 13.18
C SER A 150 9.46 -0.46 14.65
N LYS A 151 8.61 -1.01 15.52
CA LYS A 151 8.65 -0.77 16.97
C LYS A 151 9.63 -1.68 17.71
N LEU A 152 9.92 -2.86 17.17
CA LEU A 152 10.84 -3.82 17.78
C LEU A 152 12.30 -3.47 17.49
N TYR A 153 12.60 -3.12 16.24
CA TYR A 153 13.96 -2.82 15.77
C TYR A 153 14.21 -1.31 15.74
N THR A 154 14.21 -0.69 16.92
CA THR A 154 14.42 0.76 17.10
C THR A 154 15.87 1.14 17.34
N LEU A 155 16.72 0.15 17.65
CA LEU A 155 18.13 0.37 17.90
C LEU A 155 18.86 0.84 16.63
N SER A 156 19.95 1.58 16.84
CA SER A 156 20.77 2.18 15.79
C SER A 156 21.91 1.29 15.31
N ASP A 157 21.99 0.03 15.77
CA ASP A 157 22.96 -0.91 15.24
C ASP A 157 22.61 -1.35 13.81
N THR A 158 23.65 -1.72 13.07
CA THR A 158 23.54 -2.08 11.65
C THR A 158 22.58 -3.24 11.41
N GLY A 159 22.55 -4.24 12.29
CA GLY A 159 21.67 -5.41 12.16
C GLY A 159 20.19 -5.01 12.22
N ASN A 160 19.80 -4.26 13.25
CA ASN A 160 18.46 -3.71 13.41
C ASN A 160 18.04 -2.86 12.21
N ILE A 161 18.93 -1.99 11.73
CA ILE A 161 18.67 -1.12 10.57
C ILE A 161 18.42 -1.96 9.30
N LEU A 162 19.26 -2.95 9.03
CA LEU A 162 19.12 -3.81 7.85
C LEU A 162 17.84 -4.63 7.88
N VAL A 163 17.49 -5.22 9.03
CA VAL A 163 16.23 -5.95 9.20
C VAL A 163 15.03 -5.02 8.95
N ARG A 164 15.01 -3.84 9.56
CA ARG A 164 13.93 -2.86 9.36
C ARG A 164 13.80 -2.44 7.89
N ASN A 165 14.93 -2.14 7.23
CA ASN A 165 14.94 -1.76 5.82
C ASN A 165 14.41 -2.87 4.92
N LEU A 166 14.77 -4.12 5.21
CA LEU A 166 14.35 -5.28 4.44
C LEU A 166 12.85 -5.59 4.63
N ILE A 167 12.32 -5.39 5.83
CA ILE A 167 10.88 -5.50 6.11
C ILE A 167 10.11 -4.41 5.36
N ASN A 168 10.57 -3.16 5.42
CA ASN A 168 9.96 -2.06 4.66
C ASN A 168 10.02 -2.31 3.15
N LEU A 169 11.13 -2.85 2.64
CA LEU A 169 11.27 -3.20 1.23
C LEU A 169 10.17 -4.18 0.79
N ASN A 170 9.87 -5.23 1.57
CA ASN A 170 8.79 -6.15 1.22
C ASN A 170 7.43 -5.46 1.11
N VAL A 171 7.17 -4.43 1.93
CA VAL A 171 5.95 -3.62 1.79
C VAL A 171 5.98 -2.78 0.52
N VAL A 172 7.11 -2.11 0.23
CA VAL A 172 7.29 -1.31 -0.99
C VAL A 172 7.12 -2.14 -2.25
N LEU A 173 7.56 -3.41 -2.26
CA LEU A 173 7.42 -4.30 -3.40
C LEU A 173 5.94 -4.52 -3.81
N PHE A 174 4.97 -4.42 -2.90
CA PHE A 174 3.54 -4.48 -3.26
C PHE A 174 3.06 -3.29 -4.09
N GLY A 175 3.80 -2.18 -4.07
CA GLY A 175 3.53 -1.02 -4.92
C GLY A 175 3.77 -1.27 -6.41
N PHE A 176 4.45 -2.37 -6.77
CA PHE A 176 4.74 -2.77 -8.16
C PHE A 176 3.70 -3.73 -8.76
N PHE A 177 2.61 -3.98 -8.05
CA PHE A 177 1.52 -4.85 -8.49
C PHE A 177 0.25 -4.03 -8.72
N ASP A 178 -0.62 -4.48 -9.62
CA ASP A 178 -1.94 -3.92 -9.80
C ASP A 178 -2.91 -4.37 -8.69
N SER A 179 -4.16 -3.86 -8.74
CA SER A 179 -5.21 -4.23 -7.77
C SER A 179 -5.62 -5.72 -7.78
N ARG A 180 -5.13 -6.51 -8.75
CA ARG A 180 -5.35 -7.96 -8.89
C ARG A 180 -4.15 -8.77 -8.39
N GLY A 181 -3.07 -8.11 -7.97
CA GLY A 181 -1.84 -8.77 -7.54
C GLY A 181 -0.97 -9.27 -8.69
N LEU A 182 -1.13 -8.72 -9.90
CA LEU A 182 -0.25 -8.98 -11.03
C LEU A 182 0.79 -7.87 -11.14
N PRO A 183 2.05 -8.17 -11.51
CA PRO A 183 3.04 -7.13 -11.78
C PRO A 183 2.53 -6.10 -12.80
N ASP A 184 2.74 -4.81 -12.51
CA ASP A 184 2.29 -3.71 -13.37
C ASP A 184 3.50 -2.98 -13.99
N PRO A 185 3.94 -3.39 -15.20
CA PRO A 185 5.10 -2.78 -15.86
C PRO A 185 4.85 -1.34 -16.34
N TYR A 186 3.60 -0.86 -16.30
CA TYR A 186 3.24 0.50 -16.70
C TYR A 186 3.50 1.54 -15.61
N ILE A 187 3.89 1.11 -14.40
CA ILE A 187 4.32 2.00 -13.33
C ILE A 187 5.57 2.77 -13.78
N TYR A 188 5.58 4.07 -13.52
CA TYR A 188 6.71 4.94 -13.87
C TYR A 188 8.02 4.39 -13.29
N ALA A 189 9.05 4.31 -14.15
CA ALA A 189 10.37 3.78 -13.81
C ALA A 189 10.37 2.35 -13.24
N TYR A 190 9.40 1.49 -13.61
CA TYR A 190 9.30 0.09 -13.16
C TYR A 190 10.63 -0.67 -13.28
N LYS A 191 11.16 -0.78 -14.50
CA LYS A 191 12.40 -1.51 -14.82
C LYS A 191 13.57 -1.03 -13.96
N ASN A 192 13.83 0.28 -14.00
CA ASN A 192 14.94 0.88 -13.26
C ASN A 192 14.79 0.68 -11.74
N SER A 193 13.56 0.78 -11.22
CA SER A 193 13.30 0.59 -9.80
C SER A 193 13.52 -0.85 -9.37
N VAL A 194 12.99 -1.84 -10.11
CA VAL A 194 13.19 -3.27 -9.81
C VAL A 194 14.67 -3.65 -9.87
N THR A 195 15.41 -3.22 -10.90
CA THR A 195 16.86 -3.46 -10.98
C THR A 195 17.60 -2.87 -9.79
N ARG A 196 17.31 -1.61 -9.43
CA ARG A 196 17.96 -0.93 -8.29
C ARG A 196 17.66 -1.61 -6.96
N LEU A 197 16.40 -2.00 -6.73
CA LEU A 197 16.00 -2.72 -5.52
C LEU A 197 16.71 -4.08 -5.42
N ASN A 198 16.90 -4.77 -6.54
CA ASN A 198 17.64 -6.03 -6.57
C ASN A 198 19.13 -5.85 -6.20
N THR A 199 19.80 -4.84 -6.76
CA THR A 199 21.18 -4.51 -6.37
C THR A 199 21.28 -4.10 -4.90
N THR A 200 20.33 -3.29 -4.42
CA THR A 200 20.28 -2.86 -3.01
C THR A 200 20.14 -4.06 -2.08
N LEU A 201 19.30 -5.03 -2.44
CA LEU A 201 19.08 -6.25 -1.67
C LEU A 201 20.35 -7.10 -1.54
N GLN A 202 21.12 -7.22 -2.63
CA GLN A 202 22.41 -7.93 -2.61
C GLN A 202 23.42 -7.22 -1.70
N VAL A 203 23.49 -5.89 -1.75
CA VAL A 203 24.37 -5.11 -0.86
C VAL A 203 23.97 -5.33 0.60
N TRP A 204 22.69 -5.25 0.94
CA TRP A 204 22.22 -5.48 2.32
C TRP A 204 22.52 -6.89 2.81
N GLN A 205 22.37 -7.89 1.95
CA GLN A 205 22.73 -9.28 2.28
C GLN A 205 24.21 -9.38 2.64
N ASN A 206 25.11 -8.89 1.78
CA ASN A 206 26.56 -8.97 2.02
C ASN A 206 26.95 -8.25 3.31
N ILE A 207 26.41 -7.06 3.56
CA ILE A 207 26.67 -6.33 4.81
C ILE A 207 26.21 -7.14 6.02
N PHE A 208 25.05 -7.78 5.96
CA PHE A 208 24.52 -8.58 7.07
C PHE A 208 25.34 -9.85 7.32
N GLU A 209 25.81 -10.50 6.26
CA GLU A 209 26.68 -11.69 6.33
C GLU A 209 28.02 -11.37 7.00
N ASP A 210 28.54 -10.16 6.80
CA ASP A 210 29.78 -9.66 7.42
C ASP A 210 29.61 -9.22 8.90
N LEU A 211 28.37 -9.16 9.43
CA LEU A 211 28.16 -8.78 10.84
C LEU A 211 28.52 -9.92 11.79
N GLU A 212 29.47 -9.65 12.68
CA GLU A 212 29.83 -10.55 13.78
C GLU A 212 28.78 -10.52 14.91
N ALA A 213 28.58 -11.67 15.57
CA ALA A 213 27.76 -11.81 16.78
C ALA A 213 26.28 -11.35 16.65
N VAL A 214 25.66 -11.47 15.48
CA VAL A 214 24.22 -11.22 15.31
C VAL A 214 23.39 -12.25 16.08
N PRO A 215 22.43 -11.82 16.93
CA PRO A 215 21.50 -12.74 17.61
C PRO A 215 20.78 -13.69 16.63
N GLY A 216 20.62 -14.95 17.02
CA GLY A 216 20.07 -15.99 16.14
C GLY A 216 18.63 -15.72 15.69
N ASP A 217 17.81 -15.10 16.53
CA ASP A 217 16.45 -14.67 16.22
C ASP A 217 16.43 -13.55 15.17
N MET A 218 17.32 -12.56 15.28
CA MET A 218 17.47 -11.49 14.29
C MET A 218 17.92 -12.05 12.94
N ARG A 219 18.88 -12.99 12.94
CA ARG A 219 19.34 -13.68 11.72
C ARG A 219 18.21 -14.43 11.03
N LEU A 220 17.41 -15.18 11.79
CA LEU A 220 16.24 -15.88 11.25
C LEU A 220 15.23 -14.92 10.60
N VAL A 221 14.93 -13.79 11.25
CA VAL A 221 14.03 -12.77 10.71
C VAL A 221 14.61 -12.17 9.43
N PHE A 222 15.90 -11.83 9.41
CA PHE A 222 16.57 -11.30 8.23
C PHE A 222 16.50 -12.27 7.06
N GLU A 223 16.93 -13.52 7.24
CA GLU A 223 16.96 -14.55 6.19
C GLU A 223 15.58 -14.85 5.62
N THR A 224 14.57 -14.97 6.49
CA THR A 224 13.18 -15.18 6.07
C THR A 224 12.68 -14.01 5.21
N THR A 225 12.90 -12.78 5.70
CA THR A 225 12.45 -11.56 5.01
C THR A 225 13.22 -11.34 3.70
N LEU A 226 14.48 -11.75 3.65
CA LEU A 226 15.35 -11.70 2.47
C LEU A 226 14.85 -12.65 1.38
N ALA A 227 14.52 -13.89 1.76
CA ALA A 227 13.98 -14.88 0.85
C ALA A 227 12.65 -14.41 0.23
N GLU A 228 11.77 -13.80 1.02
CA GLU A 228 10.51 -13.21 0.52
C GLU A 228 10.74 -12.06 -0.48
N ALA A 229 11.68 -11.16 -0.17
CA ALA A 229 12.03 -10.04 -1.05
C ALA A 229 12.62 -10.54 -2.38
N LYS A 230 13.58 -11.49 -2.32
CA LYS A 230 14.20 -12.11 -3.51
C LYS A 230 13.15 -12.78 -4.39
N LYS A 231 12.24 -13.56 -3.79
CA LYS A 231 11.15 -14.22 -4.51
C LYS A 231 10.25 -13.20 -5.22
N THR A 232 9.88 -12.12 -4.53
CA THR A 232 9.01 -11.09 -5.08
C THR A 232 9.71 -10.32 -6.20
N LEU A 233 10.97 -9.93 -6.02
CA LEU A 233 11.78 -9.27 -7.06
C LEU A 233 11.99 -10.16 -8.28
N SER A 234 12.18 -11.47 -8.11
CA SER A 234 12.29 -12.40 -9.24
C SER A 234 11.02 -12.43 -10.09
N ILE A 235 9.84 -12.40 -9.47
CA ILE A 235 8.55 -12.30 -10.18
C ILE A 235 8.46 -10.99 -10.96
N LEU A 236 8.81 -9.87 -10.32
CA LEU A 236 8.78 -8.54 -10.94
C LEU A 236 9.78 -8.44 -12.11
N ALA A 237 11.00 -8.96 -11.94
CA ALA A 237 12.04 -8.96 -12.95
C ALA A 237 11.68 -9.78 -14.20
N GLY A 238 10.80 -10.79 -14.08
CA GLY A 238 10.30 -11.55 -15.23
C GLY A 238 9.41 -10.76 -16.19
N HIS A 239 9.08 -9.50 -15.87
CA HIS A 239 8.25 -8.60 -16.67
C HIS A 239 9.04 -7.42 -17.27
N ILE A 240 10.37 -7.52 -17.27
CA ILE A 240 11.34 -6.52 -17.78
C ILE A 240 11.95 -6.97 -19.10
#